data_AF-A0A368TXH7-F1
#
_entry.id   AF-A0A368TXH7-F1
#
_cell.length_a   1.000
_cell.length_b   1.000
_cell.length_c   1.000
_cell.angle_alpha   90.00
_cell.angle_beta   90.00
_cell.angle_gamma   90.00
#
_symmetry.space_group_name_H-M   'P 1'
#
loop_
_entity.id
_entity.type
_entity.pdbx_description
1 polymer ?
#
loop_
_entity_poly.entity_id
_entity_poly.type
_entity_poly.pdbx_seq_one_letter_code
_entity_poly.pdbx_strand_id
1 'polypeptide(L)' 'MKVHRNIPLEPAREDSAIVVWRAAIDLFGGDRSAADRWLHHEAMGLGWKRPIDVMQDDPQQVLDLIGRIDHGVYT' A
#
# COMPACT_ATOMS: atom_id res chain seq x y z
N MET A 1 10.65 -33.57 18.14
CA MET A 1 9.27 -33.07 18.01
C MET A 1 9.36 -31.58 17.72
N LYS A 2 9.25 -31.16 16.45
CA LYS A 2 9.30 -29.73 16.09
C LYS A 2 7.89 -29.16 16.25
N VAL A 3 7.73 -28.22 17.17
CA VAL A 3 6.47 -27.49 17.36
C VAL A 3 6.27 -26.66 16.09
N HIS A 4 5.33 -27.07 15.24
CA HIS A 4 4.86 -26.23 14.14
C HIS A 4 4.11 -25.06 14.78
N ARG A 5 4.78 -23.91 14.87
CA ARG A 5 4.11 -22.66 15.20
C ARG A 5 3.18 -22.34 14.03
N ASN A 6 1.90 -22.60 14.19
CA ASN A 6 0.85 -21.92 13.43
C ASN A 6 0.85 -20.47 13.90
N ILE A 7 1.64 -19.63 13.23
CA ILE A 7 1.51 -18.18 13.35
C ILE A 7 0.14 -17.84 12.76
N PRO A 8 -0.80 -17.27 13.53
CA PRO A 8 -2.00 -16.69 12.93
C PRO A 8 -1.54 -15.59 11.98
N LEU A 9 -1.88 -15.69 10.70
CA LEU A 9 -1.74 -14.56 9.77
C LEU A 9 -2.59 -13.44 10.37
N GLU A 10 -1.94 -12.34 10.77
CA GLU A 10 -2.62 -11.33 11.58
C GLU A 10 -3.69 -10.57 10.76
N PRO A 11 -4.97 -10.59 11.18
CA PRO A 11 -6.08 -9.97 10.43
C PRO A 11 -5.85 -8.46 10.18
N ALA A 12 -5.15 -7.78 11.09
CA ALA A 12 -4.84 -6.35 10.96
C ALA A 12 -3.98 -6.01 9.73
N ARG A 13 -3.10 -6.91 9.26
CA ARG A 13 -2.26 -6.66 8.07
C ARG A 13 -3.07 -6.82 6.77
N GLU A 14 -3.93 -7.82 6.71
CA GLU A 14 -4.86 -8.02 5.58
C GLU A 14 -5.85 -6.85 5.47
N ASP A 15 -6.39 -6.40 6.60
CA ASP A 15 -7.26 -5.22 6.66
C ASP A 15 -6.54 -3.97 6.12
N SER A 16 -5.26 -3.80 6.50
CA SER A 16 -4.46 -2.65 6.05
C SER A 16 -4.17 -2.68 4.54
N ALA A 17 -3.88 -3.86 3.98
CA ALA A 17 -3.67 -4.01 2.54
C ALA A 17 -4.94 -3.66 1.75
N ILE A 18 -6.12 -4.09 2.22
CA ILE A 18 -7.42 -3.73 1.61
C ILE A 18 -7.62 -2.21 1.64
N VAL A 19 -7.28 -1.55 2.74
CA VAL A 19 -7.39 -0.09 2.87
C VAL A 19 -6.47 0.63 1.88
N VAL A 20 -5.21 0.20 1.74
CA VAL A 20 -4.26 0.78 0.77
C VAL A 20 -4.76 0.61 -0.67
N TRP A 21 -5.24 -0.58 -1.03
CA TRP A 21 -5.80 -0.84 -2.35
C TRP A 21 -6.99 0.05 -2.66
N ARG A 22 -7.90 0.22 -1.70
CA ARG A 22 -9.07 1.08 -1.87
C ARG A 22 -8.67 2.55 -2.03
N ALA A 23 -7.76 3.03 -1.19
CA ALA A 23 -7.25 4.40 -1.29
C ALA A 23 -6.54 4.65 -2.63
N ALA A 24 -5.77 3.68 -3.15
CA ALA A 24 -5.15 3.78 -4.46
C ALA A 24 -6.20 3.82 -5.58
N ILE A 25 -7.25 2.99 -5.51
CA ILE A 25 -8.35 3.03 -6.49
C ILE A 25 -9.04 4.42 -6.47
N ASP A 26 -9.28 4.97 -5.29
CA ASP A 26 -9.92 6.28 -5.13
C ASP A 26 -9.02 7.41 -5.69
N LEU A 27 -7.70 7.35 -5.46
CA LEU A 27 -6.71 8.28 -6.03
C LEU A 27 -6.77 8.34 -7.57
N PHE A 28 -7.04 7.20 -8.21
CA PHE A 28 -7.19 7.11 -9.67
C PHE A 28 -8.66 7.19 -10.14
N GLY A 29 -9.55 7.76 -9.33
CA GLY A 29 -10.95 8.00 -9.71
C GLY A 29 -11.75 6.73 -9.98
N GLY A 30 -11.39 5.62 -9.34
CA GLY A 30 -12.02 4.31 -9.54
C GLY A 30 -11.34 3.42 -10.59
N ASP A 31 -10.31 3.90 -11.29
CA ASP A 31 -9.56 3.09 -12.26
C ASP A 31 -8.64 2.09 -11.54
N ARG A 32 -9.13 0.85 -11.41
CA ARG A 32 -8.39 -0.26 -10.81
C ARG A 32 -7.11 -0.62 -11.56
N SER A 33 -7.08 -0.47 -12.89
CA SER A 33 -5.89 -0.79 -13.68
C SER A 33 -4.82 0.28 -13.52
N ALA A 34 -5.20 1.54 -13.37
CA ALA A 34 -4.27 2.61 -13.03
C ALA A 34 -3.71 2.44 -11.61
N ALA A 35 -4.57 2.11 -10.64
CA ALA A 35 -4.15 1.83 -9.26
C ALA A 35 -3.18 0.64 -9.18
N ASP A 36 -3.50 -0.46 -9.85
CA ASP A 36 -2.63 -1.65 -9.93
C ASP A 36 -1.26 -1.31 -10.52
N ARG A 37 -1.22 -0.59 -11.65
CA ARG A 37 0.04 -0.15 -12.26
C ARG A 37 0.85 0.73 -11.32
N TRP A 38 0.21 1.66 -10.62
CA TRP A 38 0.88 2.55 -9.68
C TRP A 38 1.45 1.80 -8.47
N LEU A 39 0.69 0.87 -7.89
CA LEU A 39 1.15 0.06 -6.75
C LEU A 39 2.36 -0.82 -7.11
N HIS A 40 2.48 -1.24 -8.37
CA HIS A 40 3.58 -2.08 -8.86
C HIS A 40 4.75 -1.30 -9.47
N HIS A 41 4.69 0.03 -9.52
CA HIS A 41 5.77 0.87 -10.05
C HIS A 41 6.49 1.61 -8.92
N GLU A 42 7.77 1.90 -9.11
CA GLU A 42 8.54 2.68 -8.15
C GLU A 42 7.95 4.08 -7.96
N ALA A 43 7.79 4.49 -6.70
CA ALA A 43 7.32 5.81 -6.32
C ALA A 43 8.46 6.59 -5.66
N MET A 44 8.81 7.76 -6.23
CA MET A 44 9.87 8.62 -5.68
C MET A 44 9.61 9.01 -4.21
N GLY A 45 8.34 9.27 -3.85
CA GLY A 45 7.92 9.58 -2.49
C GLY A 45 8.10 8.45 -1.47
N LEU A 46 8.42 7.22 -1.93
CA LEU A 46 8.78 6.06 -1.11
C LEU A 46 10.26 5.68 -1.24
N GLY A 47 11.10 6.61 -1.68
CA GLY A 47 12.52 6.33 -1.91
C GLY A 47 12.74 5.34 -3.05
N TRP A 48 11.97 5.47 -4.13
CA TRP A 48 11.99 4.60 -5.32
C TRP A 48 11.59 3.14 -5.04
N LYS A 49 10.86 2.89 -3.95
CA LYS A 49 10.25 1.57 -3.70
C LYS A 49 8.88 1.49 -4.34
N ARG A 50 8.44 0.26 -4.63
CA ARG A 50 7.07 0.00 -5.09
C ARG A 50 6.11 0.09 -3.89
N PRO A 51 4.98 0.80 -3.99
CA PRO A 51 3.99 0.85 -2.91
C PRO A 51 3.52 -0.52 -2.42
N ILE A 52 3.41 -1.51 -3.32
CA ILE A 52 3.01 -2.89 -2.96
C ILE A 52 4.00 -3.58 -2.03
N ASP A 53 5.30 -3.28 -2.15
CA ASP A 53 6.32 -3.82 -1.25
C ASP A 53 6.29 -3.07 0.09
N VAL A 54 6.18 -1.74 0.04
CA VAL A 54 6.17 -0.90 1.25
C VAL A 54 4.95 -1.21 2.12
N MET A 55 3.76 -1.42 1.54
CA MET A 55 2.56 -1.68 2.33
C MET A 55 2.57 -3.01 3.09
N GLN A 56 3.45 -3.96 2.71
CA GLN A 56 3.61 -5.22 3.46
C GLN A 56 4.27 -4.97 4.83
N ASP A 57 5.17 -4.00 4.89
CA ASP A 57 5.92 -3.65 6.10
C ASP A 57 5.29 -2.46 6.84
N ASP A 58 4.87 -1.43 6.11
CA ASP A 58 4.36 -0.16 6.61
C ASP A 58 3.26 0.42 5.69
N PRO A 59 2.00 -0.02 5.86
CA PRO A 59 0.88 0.49 5.07
C PRO A 59 0.57 1.97 5.31
N GLN A 60 0.89 2.53 6.48
CA GLN A 60 0.65 3.95 6.75
C GLN A 60 1.52 4.84 5.87
N GLN A 61 2.77 4.46 5.62
CA GLN A 61 3.66 5.22 4.73
C GLN A 61 3.09 5.35 3.30
N VAL A 62 2.41 4.32 2.80
CA VAL A 62 1.76 4.37 1.48
C VAL A 62 0.52 5.24 1.52
N LEU A 63 -0.28 5.17 2.59
CA LEU A 63 -1.46 6.02 2.78
C LEU A 63 -1.09 7.50 2.90
N ASP A 64 -0.02 7.81 3.61
CA ASP A 64 0.52 9.17 3.73
C ASP A 64 0.94 9.72 2.35
N LEU A 65 1.59 8.89 1.53
CA LEU A 65 1.92 9.29 0.16
C LEU A 65 0.66 9.54 -0.67
N ILE A 66 -0.35 8.66 -0.60
CA ILE A 66 -1.62 8.85 -1.31
C ILE A 66 -2.27 10.17 -0.90
N GLY A 67 -2.34 10.45 0.41
CA GLY A 67 -2.86 11.71 0.93
C GLY A 67 -2.09 12.92 0.40
N ARG A 68 -0.76 12.85 0.31
CA ARG A 68 0.04 13.93 -0.27
C ARG A 68 -0.23 14.14 -1.76
N ILE A 69 -0.37 13.08 -2.55
CA ILE A 69 -0.66 13.18 -3.99
C ILE A 69 -2.06 13.79 -4.20
N ASP A 70 -3.07 13.33 -3.46
CA ASP A 70 -4.46 13.81 -3.57
C ASP A 70 -4.59 15.31 -3.25
N HIS A 71 -3.85 15.79 -2.24
CA HIS A 71 -3.80 17.22 -1.89
C HIS A 71 -2.82 18.04 -2.76
N GLY A 72 -2.12 17.43 -3.73
CA GLY A 72 -1.17 18.11 -4.61
C GLY A 72 0.13 18.57 -3.92
N VAL A 73 0.52 17.93 -2.82
CA VAL A 73 1.71 18.28 -2.03
C VAL A 73 2.95 17.55 -2.56
N TYR A 74 3.75 18.26 -3.35
CA TYR A 74 5.07 17.79 -3.78
C TYR A 74 6.11 18.06 -2.68
N THR A 75 6.74 17.02 -2.14
CA THR A 75 7.97 17.11 -1.34
C THR A 75 8.95 16.05 -1.81
#